data_AF-W1PBK6-F1
#
_entry.id   AF-W1PBK6-F1
#
_cell.length_a   1.000
_cell.length_b   1.000
_cell.length_c   1.000
_cell.angle_alpha   90.00
_cell.angle_beta   90.00
_cell.angle_gamma   90.00
#
_symmetry.space_group_name_H-M   'P 1'
#
loop_
_entity.id
_entity.type
_entity.pdbx_description
1 polymer ?
#
loop_
_entity_poly.entity_id
_entity_poly.type
_entity_poly.pdbx_seq_one_letter_code
_entity_poly.pdbx_strand_id
1 'polypeptide(L)'
;MEASRRWILIASLTILFVITIFLTNDAFPFSLFATNDSSSSELRPPPRLAYFISGSVDDGERLKRALQALYHPLNFYAVHLDLESPLRERMELAEYVREEPVFSMVGNVEVMTKANLVTYRGPTMVTNTLQAAAILLRKSPHWDWFINLSASDYPLVTQDDLLHTFAYLPRDLNFIEHTSDMGWKESMRARPVIVDPALYMLNKSDLLRLPLRRSVPTAFKLFTAVRGGVGLSRSQESKRLSRKWGEWDSPGRRKDWMARGPRGWEG
;
A
#
# COMPACT_ATOMS: atom_id res chain seq x y z
N MET A 1 17.03 -15.15 -50.09
CA MET A 1 15.56 -14.94 -50.21
C MET A 1 14.76 -15.59 -49.07
N GLU A 2 15.29 -16.58 -48.33
CA GLU A 2 14.63 -17.18 -47.15
C GLU A 2 14.27 -16.22 -46.01
N ALA A 3 15.17 -15.30 -45.64
CA ALA A 3 15.01 -14.48 -44.43
C ALA A 3 13.81 -13.52 -44.53
N SER A 4 13.58 -12.93 -45.70
CA SER A 4 12.47 -12.00 -45.95
C SER A 4 11.11 -12.70 -45.90
N ARG A 5 11.03 -13.99 -46.24
CA ARG A 5 9.79 -14.79 -46.18
C ARG A 5 9.35 -15.05 -44.75
N ARG A 6 10.30 -15.22 -43.82
CA ARG A 6 10.01 -15.45 -42.39
C ARG A 6 9.38 -14.22 -41.71
N TRP A 7 9.86 -13.02 -42.04
CA TRP A 7 9.30 -11.78 -41.51
C TRP A 7 7.91 -11.47 -42.04
N ILE A 8 7.64 -11.80 -43.31
CA ILE A 8 6.31 -11.63 -43.91
C ILE A 8 5.30 -12.59 -43.25
N LEU A 9 5.70 -13.84 -42.98
CA LEU A 9 4.83 -14.80 -42.28
C LEU A 9 4.53 -14.37 -40.84
N ILE A 10 5.53 -13.89 -40.09
CA ILE A 10 5.35 -13.39 -38.72
C ILE A 10 4.44 -12.16 -38.70
N ALA A 11 4.63 -11.21 -39.61
CA ALA A 11 3.77 -10.03 -39.72
C ALA A 11 2.33 -10.38 -40.13
N SER A 12 2.15 -11.39 -40.99
CA SER A 12 0.80 -11.85 -41.37
C SER A 12 0.05 -12.53 -40.22
N LEU A 13 0.76 -13.30 -39.38
CA LEU A 13 0.20 -13.97 -38.20
C LEU A 13 -0.20 -12.98 -37.09
N THR A 14 0.57 -11.92 -36.89
CA THR A 14 0.24 -10.88 -35.89
C THR A 14 -0.95 -10.03 -36.34
N ILE A 15 -1.05 -9.71 -37.64
CA ILE A 15 -2.19 -8.99 -38.20
C ILE A 15 -3.47 -9.83 -38.09
N LEU A 16 -3.39 -11.14 -38.38
CA LEU A 16 -4.54 -12.04 -38.22
C LEU A 16 -4.99 -12.15 -36.75
N PHE A 17 -4.05 -12.18 -35.81
CA PHE A 17 -4.33 -12.23 -34.37
C PHE A 17 -5.04 -10.96 -33.87
N VAL A 18 -4.60 -9.78 -34.33
CA VAL A 18 -5.24 -8.49 -33.98
C VAL A 18 -6.64 -8.40 -34.60
N ILE A 19 -6.82 -8.82 -35.85
CA ILE A 19 -8.12 -8.85 -36.52
C ILE A 19 -9.09 -9.81 -35.82
N THR A 20 -8.60 -10.94 -35.29
CA THR A 20 -9.44 -11.88 -34.52
C THR A 20 -9.92 -11.24 -33.21
N ILE A 21 -9.07 -10.50 -32.50
CA ILE A 21 -9.47 -9.75 -31.28
C ILE A 21 -10.56 -8.72 -31.59
N PHE A 22 -10.44 -8.01 -32.72
CA PHE A 22 -11.43 -7.00 -33.12
C PHE A 22 -12.74 -7.62 -33.63
N LEU A 23 -12.71 -8.78 -34.29
CA LEU A 23 -13.90 -9.46 -34.80
C LEU A 23 -14.64 -10.30 -33.75
N THR A 24 -13.97 -10.70 -32.66
CA THR A 24 -14.63 -11.41 -31.54
C THR A 24 -15.16 -10.48 -30.46
N ASN A 25 -14.96 -9.16 -30.60
CA ASN A 25 -15.48 -8.16 -29.67
C ASN A 25 -16.88 -7.69 -30.10
N ASP A 26 -17.76 -8.64 -30.41
CA ASP A 26 -19.19 -8.39 -30.42
C ASP A 26 -19.63 -8.26 -28.95
N ALA A 27 -19.92 -7.01 -28.58
CA ALA A 27 -20.75 -6.58 -27.48
C ALA A 27 -21.14 -7.67 -26.47
N PHE A 28 -20.43 -7.73 -25.33
CA PHE A 28 -21.06 -8.25 -24.12
C PHE A 28 -22.21 -7.31 -23.76
N PRO A 29 -23.48 -7.76 -23.78
CA PRO A 29 -24.54 -6.97 -23.21
C PRO A 29 -24.38 -7.09 -21.70
N PHE A 30 -23.84 -6.05 -21.06
CA PHE A 30 -24.03 -5.84 -19.63
C PHE A 30 -25.50 -5.50 -19.39
N SER A 31 -26.40 -6.48 -19.57
CA SER A 31 -27.72 -6.43 -18.93
C SER A 31 -27.47 -6.82 -17.48
N LEU A 32 -26.97 -5.85 -16.73
CA LEU A 32 -26.92 -5.90 -15.29
C LEU A 32 -28.37 -5.97 -14.83
N PHE A 33 -28.71 -6.98 -14.04
CA PHE A 33 -29.99 -7.14 -13.39
C PHE A 33 -30.37 -5.82 -12.68
N ALA A 34 -31.14 -4.98 -13.36
CA ALA A 34 -31.90 -3.92 -12.74
C ALA A 34 -33.12 -4.59 -12.09
N THR A 35 -32.89 -5.32 -11.00
CA THR A 35 -33.97 -5.57 -10.06
C THR A 35 -34.30 -4.22 -9.46
N ASN A 36 -35.45 -3.70 -9.89
CA ASN A 36 -36.09 -2.50 -9.38
C ASN A 36 -36.53 -2.78 -7.93
N ASP A 37 -35.59 -2.89 -7.01
CA ASP A 37 -35.90 -2.99 -5.59
C ASP A 37 -36.00 -1.58 -5.04
N SER A 38 -37.23 -1.07 -5.05
CA SER A 38 -37.65 0.16 -4.41
C SER A 38 -37.67 0.00 -2.89
N SER A 39 -36.56 -0.47 -2.31
CA SER A 39 -36.26 -0.26 -0.91
C SER A 39 -35.46 1.03 -0.83
N SER A 40 -35.99 2.02 -0.11
CA SER A 40 -35.28 3.25 0.23
C SER A 40 -33.97 2.87 0.92
N SER A 41 -32.88 2.76 0.15
CA SER A 41 -31.55 2.67 0.71
C SER A 41 -31.36 3.98 1.47
N GLU A 42 -31.30 3.91 2.79
CA GLU A 42 -30.74 5.01 3.57
C GLU A 42 -29.41 5.34 2.88
N LEU A 43 -29.32 6.54 2.28
CA LEU A 43 -28.14 6.98 1.55
C LEU A 43 -26.98 6.98 2.54
N ARG A 44 -26.24 5.86 2.57
CA ARG A 44 -25.08 5.73 3.44
C ARG A 44 -24.14 6.87 3.08
N PRO A 45 -23.56 7.57 4.09
CA PRO A 45 -22.62 8.63 3.79
C PRO A 45 -21.49 8.08 2.92
N PRO A 46 -20.97 8.89 1.97
CA PRO A 46 -19.90 8.46 1.10
C PRO A 46 -18.72 7.98 1.93
N PRO A 47 -18.01 6.93 1.48
CA PRO A 47 -16.89 6.42 2.23
C PRO A 47 -15.77 7.44 2.34
N ARG A 48 -14.90 7.22 3.31
CA ARG A 48 -13.69 8.01 3.49
C ARG A 48 -12.48 7.10 3.38
N LEU A 49 -11.60 7.40 2.44
CA LEU A 49 -10.40 6.60 2.19
C LEU A 49 -9.20 7.23 2.92
N ALA A 50 -8.32 6.39 3.42
CA ALA A 50 -7.05 6.78 4.02
C ALA A 50 -5.90 6.23 3.16
N TYR A 51 -5.24 7.12 2.44
CA TYR A 51 -4.12 6.77 1.57
C TYR A 51 -2.80 6.90 2.31
N PHE A 52 -1.94 5.90 2.14
CA PHE A 52 -0.53 6.01 2.45
C PHE A 52 0.26 5.98 1.13
N ILE A 53 0.98 7.05 0.81
CA ILE A 53 1.77 7.14 -0.42
C ILE A 53 3.24 7.27 -0.02
N SER A 54 4.06 6.29 -0.41
CA SER A 54 5.50 6.26 -0.10
C SER A 54 6.39 6.30 -1.34
N GLY A 55 7.49 7.04 -1.25
CA GLY A 55 8.54 7.08 -2.27
C GLY A 55 9.94 6.97 -1.65
N SER A 56 10.95 6.91 -2.51
CA SER A 56 12.37 6.95 -2.14
C SER A 56 13.07 8.05 -2.95
N VAL A 57 14.38 7.90 -3.18
CA VAL A 57 15.20 8.85 -3.94
C VAL A 57 14.57 9.15 -5.30
N ASP A 58 14.48 10.43 -5.65
CA ASP A 58 13.97 10.95 -6.93
C ASP A 58 12.46 10.72 -7.18
N ASP A 59 11.71 10.28 -6.15
CA ASP A 59 10.26 10.09 -6.26
C ASP A 59 9.45 11.32 -5.82
N GLY A 60 10.07 12.38 -5.31
CA GLY A 60 9.38 13.56 -4.76
C GLY A 60 8.33 14.15 -5.70
N GLU A 61 8.70 14.43 -6.96
CA GLU A 61 7.76 14.96 -7.96
C GLU A 61 6.68 13.95 -8.35
N ARG A 62 7.01 12.65 -8.43
CA ARG A 62 6.03 11.61 -8.73
C ARG A 62 5.02 11.47 -7.60
N LEU A 63 5.48 11.61 -6.36
CA LEU A 63 4.64 11.57 -5.16
C LEU A 63 3.71 12.77 -5.13
N LYS A 64 4.19 13.99 -5.39
CA LYS A 64 3.36 15.21 -5.50
C LYS A 64 2.26 15.02 -6.56
N ARG A 65 2.65 14.56 -7.76
CA ARG A 65 1.73 14.27 -8.87
C ARG A 65 0.68 13.23 -8.49
N ALA A 66 1.07 12.12 -7.85
CA ALA A 66 0.15 11.08 -7.42
C ALA A 66 -0.82 11.59 -6.34
N LEU A 67 -0.31 12.34 -5.36
CA LEU A 67 -1.11 12.97 -4.31
C LEU A 67 -2.19 13.89 -4.91
N GLN A 68 -1.81 14.75 -5.86
CA GLN A 68 -2.76 15.63 -6.56
C GLN A 68 -3.85 14.84 -7.30
N ALA A 69 -3.47 13.78 -8.03
CA ALA A 69 -4.42 12.95 -8.77
C ALA A 69 -5.38 12.16 -7.87
N LEU A 70 -4.95 11.84 -6.65
CA LEU A 70 -5.74 11.11 -5.66
C LEU A 70 -6.52 12.03 -4.71
N TYR A 71 -6.29 13.34 -4.75
CA TYR A 71 -6.79 14.25 -3.73
C TYR A 71 -8.32 14.39 -3.79
N HIS A 72 -8.95 14.26 -2.63
CA HIS A 72 -10.36 14.51 -2.41
C HIS A 72 -10.57 14.98 -0.96
N PRO A 73 -11.38 16.03 -0.70
CA PRO A 73 -11.51 16.64 0.63
C PRO A 73 -12.09 15.70 1.71
N LEU A 74 -12.81 14.63 1.32
CA LEU A 74 -13.33 13.65 2.28
C LEU A 74 -12.28 12.65 2.80
N ASN A 75 -11.22 12.44 2.03
CA ASN A 75 -10.20 11.42 2.27
C ASN A 75 -9.06 11.97 3.15
N PHE A 76 -8.18 11.08 3.59
CA PHE A 76 -7.00 11.41 4.39
C PHE A 76 -5.75 10.82 3.78
N TYR A 77 -4.63 11.52 3.92
CA TYR A 77 -3.39 11.18 3.24
C TYR A 77 -2.24 11.20 4.22
N ALA A 78 -1.44 10.14 4.24
CA ALA A 78 -0.10 10.13 4.82
C ALA A 78 0.91 9.99 3.69
N VAL A 79 1.86 10.91 3.60
CA VAL A 79 2.90 10.90 2.58
C VAL A 79 4.27 10.75 3.20
N HIS A 80 5.14 9.97 2.56
CA HIS A 80 6.46 9.64 3.10
C HIS A 80 7.50 9.51 2.00
N LEU A 81 8.64 10.17 2.19
CA LEU A 81 9.89 9.89 1.50
C LEU A 81 10.85 9.26 2.51
N ASP A 82 11.48 8.16 2.11
CA ASP A 82 12.39 7.42 3.00
C ASP A 82 13.67 8.20 3.34
N LEU A 83 14.44 7.67 4.30
CA LEU A 83 15.66 8.31 4.76
C LEU A 83 16.77 8.35 3.69
N GLU A 84 16.67 7.53 2.63
CA GLU A 84 17.62 7.56 1.54
C GLU A 84 17.42 8.82 0.66
N SER A 85 16.19 9.32 0.56
CA SER A 85 15.91 10.61 -0.08
C SER A 85 16.68 11.75 0.62
N PRO A 86 17.37 12.61 -0.16
CA PRO A 86 18.07 13.78 0.37
C PRO A 86 17.17 14.64 1.26
N LEU A 87 17.75 15.24 2.31
CA LEU A 87 16.99 16.11 3.22
C LEU A 87 16.25 17.22 2.46
N ARG A 88 16.89 17.78 1.42
CA ARG A 88 16.29 18.80 0.56
C ARG A 88 14.97 18.34 -0.06
N GLU A 89 14.96 17.17 -0.71
CA GLU A 89 13.77 16.61 -1.35
C GLU A 89 12.63 16.37 -0.34
N ARG A 90 12.98 15.88 0.86
CA ARG A 90 12.01 15.68 1.95
C ARG A 90 11.43 17.00 2.48
N MET A 91 12.26 18.03 2.60
CA MET A 91 11.83 19.36 3.02
C MET A 91 10.94 20.01 1.95
N GLU A 92 11.29 19.87 0.67
CA GLU A 92 10.49 20.37 -0.46
C GLU A 92 9.11 19.69 -0.51
N LEU A 93 9.00 18.40 -0.19
CA LEU A 93 7.69 17.74 -0.05
C LEU A 93 6.89 18.31 1.13
N ALA A 94 7.53 18.53 2.28
CA ALA A 94 6.86 19.07 3.46
C ALA A 94 6.37 20.50 3.23
N GLU A 95 7.18 21.32 2.56
CA GLU A 95 6.85 22.67 2.15
C GLU A 95 5.71 22.69 1.13
N TYR A 96 5.77 21.86 0.09
CA TYR A 96 4.69 21.71 -0.88
C TYR A 96 3.34 21.44 -0.21
N VAL A 97 3.29 20.48 0.72
CA VAL A 97 2.03 20.16 1.43
C VAL A 97 1.54 21.32 2.30
N ARG A 98 2.46 22.08 2.90
CA ARG A 98 2.13 23.24 3.75
C ARG A 98 1.60 24.42 2.92
N GLU A 99 2.15 24.62 1.72
CA GLU A 99 1.89 25.79 0.88
C GLU A 99 0.72 25.59 -0.08
N GLU A 100 0.41 24.35 -0.46
CA GLU A 100 -0.76 24.05 -1.29
C GLU A 100 -2.05 24.52 -0.58
N PRO A 101 -2.76 25.53 -1.12
CA PRO A 101 -3.86 26.19 -0.39
C PRO A 101 -4.97 25.22 0.01
N VAL A 102 -5.28 24.25 -0.86
CA VAL A 102 -6.33 23.26 -0.62
C VAL A 102 -5.96 22.33 0.54
N PHE A 103 -4.71 21.86 0.59
CA PHE A 103 -4.25 20.95 1.63
C PHE A 103 -4.17 21.66 2.98
N SER A 104 -3.69 22.90 3.00
CA SER A 104 -3.61 23.74 4.19
C SER A 104 -4.99 24.09 4.75
N MET A 105 -5.94 24.41 3.88
CA MET A 105 -7.33 24.74 4.27
C MET A 105 -8.09 23.53 4.83
N VAL A 106 -7.97 22.36 4.19
CA VAL A 106 -8.73 21.16 4.60
C VAL A 106 -8.01 20.40 5.72
N GLY A 107 -6.69 20.43 5.77
CA GLY A 107 -5.87 19.80 6.82
C GLY A 107 -5.88 18.27 6.80
N ASN A 108 -6.13 17.66 5.64
CA ASN A 108 -6.27 16.20 5.49
C ASN A 108 -5.04 15.49 4.91
N VAL A 109 -3.92 16.18 4.74
CA VAL A 109 -2.64 15.62 4.26
C VAL A 109 -1.58 15.75 5.36
N GLU A 110 -0.97 14.62 5.72
CA GLU A 110 0.08 14.54 6.74
C GLU A 110 1.40 14.05 6.12
N VAL A 111 2.46 14.83 6.31
CA VAL A 111 3.82 14.42 5.92
C VAL A 111 4.49 13.67 7.07
N MET A 112 4.94 12.45 6.82
CA MET A 112 5.69 11.66 7.79
C MET A 112 7.12 12.20 7.91
N THR A 113 7.32 13.18 8.79
CA THR A 113 8.61 13.87 8.99
C THR A 113 9.70 12.97 9.56
N LYS A 114 9.33 11.93 10.34
CA LYS A 114 10.25 10.88 10.74
C LYS A 114 10.58 10.01 9.54
N ALA A 115 11.68 10.35 8.87
CA ALA A 115 12.20 9.58 7.75
C ALA A 115 12.73 8.23 8.25
N ASN A 116 11.95 7.18 8.03
CA ASN A 116 12.40 5.81 8.23
C ASN A 116 13.26 5.37 7.04
N LEU A 117 14.30 4.59 7.31
CA LEU A 117 15.03 3.90 6.26
C LEU A 117 14.22 2.67 5.82
N VAL A 118 13.99 2.52 4.51
CA VAL A 118 13.15 1.45 3.97
C VAL A 118 13.95 0.56 3.02
N THR A 119 14.21 -0.67 3.46
CA THR A 119 14.81 -1.71 2.63
C THR A 119 13.75 -2.40 1.77
N TYR A 120 14.03 -2.53 0.47
CA TYR A 120 13.14 -3.24 -0.45
C TYR A 120 13.02 -4.73 -0.07
N ARG A 121 11.79 -5.24 -0.03
CA ARG A 121 11.42 -6.59 0.47
C ARG A 121 11.75 -6.83 1.96
N GLY A 122 12.18 -5.80 2.67
CA GLY A 122 12.55 -5.88 4.08
C GLY A 122 11.36 -5.71 5.03
N PRO A 123 11.46 -6.21 6.27
CA PRO A 123 10.59 -5.86 7.38
C PRO A 123 10.32 -4.35 7.52
N THR A 124 11.30 -3.49 7.22
CA THR A 124 11.14 -2.03 7.34
C THR A 124 10.04 -1.47 6.46
N MET A 125 9.75 -2.11 5.32
CA MET A 125 8.64 -1.72 4.45
C MET A 125 7.30 -1.88 5.16
N VAL A 126 7.12 -3.00 5.87
CA VAL A 126 5.91 -3.27 6.65
C VAL A 126 5.83 -2.35 7.85
N THR A 127 6.94 -2.10 8.56
CA THR A 127 6.93 -1.17 9.70
C THR A 127 6.58 0.25 9.28
N ASN A 128 7.02 0.68 8.10
CA ASN A 128 6.70 1.99 7.55
C ASN A 128 5.19 2.13 7.26
N THR A 129 4.58 1.13 6.60
CA THR A 129 3.14 1.08 6.37
C THR A 129 2.35 1.07 7.69
N LEU A 130 2.78 0.30 8.69
CA LEU A 130 2.13 0.26 10.01
C LEU A 130 2.24 1.61 10.74
N GLN A 131 3.36 2.31 10.59
CA GLN A 131 3.52 3.65 11.15
C GLN A 131 2.56 4.65 10.49
N ALA A 132 2.41 4.60 9.16
CA ALA A 132 1.46 5.43 8.44
C ALA A 132 0.01 5.16 8.88
N ALA A 133 -0.38 3.88 8.98
CA ALA A 133 -1.69 3.49 9.48
C ALA A 133 -1.94 4.00 10.91
N ALA A 134 -0.93 3.91 11.79
CA ALA A 134 -1.02 4.44 13.15
C ALA A 134 -1.21 5.96 13.19
N ILE A 135 -0.50 6.71 12.33
CA ILE A 135 -0.66 8.16 12.19
C ILE A 135 -2.08 8.50 11.74
N LEU A 136 -2.59 7.82 10.71
CA LEU A 136 -3.93 8.03 10.17
C LEU A 136 -5.04 7.64 11.15
N LEU A 137 -4.86 6.57 11.94
CA LEU A 137 -5.79 6.22 13.01
C LEU A 137 -5.84 7.29 14.11
N ARG A 138 -4.69 7.88 14.45
CA ARG A 138 -4.60 8.91 15.49
C ARG A 138 -5.15 10.25 15.04
N LYS A 139 -4.81 10.69 13.82
CA LYS A 139 -5.20 12.00 13.30
C LYS A 139 -6.63 12.04 12.75
N SER A 140 -7.11 10.91 12.23
CA SER A 140 -8.34 10.87 11.44
C SER A 140 -9.25 9.73 11.89
N PRO A 141 -10.16 9.97 12.84
CA PRO A 141 -10.94 8.90 13.45
C PRO A 141 -12.18 8.50 12.63
N HIS A 142 -12.24 8.74 11.32
CA HIS A 142 -13.48 8.50 10.54
C HIS A 142 -13.25 7.95 9.12
N TRP A 143 -12.08 7.42 8.78
CA TRP A 143 -11.92 6.71 7.50
C TRP A 143 -12.43 5.27 7.58
N ASP A 144 -12.79 4.71 6.44
CA ASP A 144 -13.36 3.36 6.29
C ASP A 144 -12.33 2.36 5.80
N TRP A 145 -11.51 2.75 4.81
CA TRP A 145 -10.49 1.89 4.22
C TRP A 145 -9.12 2.55 4.17
N PHE A 146 -8.08 1.77 4.50
CA PHE A 146 -6.68 2.12 4.32
C PHE A 146 -6.16 1.56 3.01
N ILE A 147 -5.49 2.38 2.21
CA ILE A 147 -4.93 2.01 0.90
C ILE A 147 -3.46 2.43 0.86
N ASN A 148 -2.55 1.46 0.70
CA ASN A 148 -1.12 1.73 0.53
C ASN A 148 -0.75 1.84 -0.95
N LEU A 149 0.04 2.84 -1.29
CA LEU A 149 0.52 3.16 -2.62
C LEU A 149 2.00 3.55 -2.57
N SER A 150 2.66 3.37 -3.70
CA SER A 150 4.00 3.85 -3.98
C SER A 150 3.94 5.06 -4.91
N ALA A 151 5.04 5.82 -4.99
CA ALA A 151 5.16 6.92 -5.95
C ALA A 151 5.07 6.48 -7.43
N SER A 152 5.22 5.19 -7.73
CA SER A 152 5.01 4.65 -9.07
C SER A 152 3.56 4.32 -9.42
N ASP A 153 2.66 4.29 -8.43
CA ASP A 153 1.24 4.00 -8.67
C ASP A 153 0.49 5.24 -9.17
N TYR A 154 -0.57 5.03 -9.96
CA TYR A 154 -1.41 6.12 -10.48
C TYR A 154 -2.88 5.67 -10.60
N PRO A 155 -3.86 6.51 -10.20
CA PRO A 155 -5.27 6.15 -10.30
C PRO A 155 -5.69 6.02 -11.78
N LEU A 156 -6.48 4.97 -12.06
CA LEU A 156 -7.11 4.75 -13.37
C LEU A 156 -8.59 5.17 -13.38
N VAL A 157 -9.14 5.49 -12.21
CA VAL A 157 -10.51 5.95 -12.00
C VAL A 157 -10.49 7.24 -11.20
N THR A 158 -11.51 8.08 -11.37
CA THR A 158 -11.62 9.30 -10.58
C THR A 158 -11.94 8.98 -9.11
N GLN A 159 -11.67 9.92 -8.21
CA GLN A 159 -12.04 9.75 -6.81
C GLN A 159 -13.55 9.65 -6.62
N ASP A 160 -14.33 10.42 -7.37
CA ASP A 160 -15.79 10.40 -7.28
C ASP A 160 -16.37 9.05 -7.70
N ASP A 161 -15.90 8.47 -8.81
CA ASP A 161 -16.33 7.15 -9.28
C ASP A 161 -15.94 6.05 -8.29
N LEU A 162 -14.74 6.15 -7.71
CA LEU A 162 -14.27 5.21 -6.71
C LEU A 162 -15.13 5.29 -5.44
N LEU A 163 -15.39 6.49 -4.92
CA LEU A 163 -16.21 6.70 -3.74
C LEU A 163 -17.66 6.27 -3.96
N HIS A 164 -18.22 6.55 -5.14
CA HIS A 164 -19.54 6.08 -5.54
C HIS A 164 -19.61 4.55 -5.53
N THR A 165 -18.65 3.88 -6.18
CA THR A 165 -18.60 2.40 -6.21
C THR A 165 -18.47 1.82 -4.81
N PHE A 166 -17.59 2.39 -3.98
CA PHE A 166 -17.36 1.92 -2.62
C PHE A 166 -18.53 2.23 -1.68
N ALA A 167 -19.42 3.17 -2.00
CA ALA A 167 -20.61 3.46 -1.18
C ALA A 167 -21.54 2.24 -1.05
N TYR A 168 -21.59 1.39 -2.08
CA TYR A 168 -22.41 0.17 -2.11
C TYR A 168 -21.74 -1.03 -1.43
N LEU A 169 -20.44 -0.94 -1.08
CA LEU A 169 -19.70 -2.04 -0.48
C LEU A 169 -19.85 -2.05 1.05
N PRO A 170 -20.01 -3.24 1.68
CA PRO A 170 -19.94 -3.37 3.13
C PRO A 170 -18.58 -2.88 3.68
N ARG A 171 -18.61 -2.02 4.70
CA ARG A 171 -17.44 -1.32 5.28
C ARG A 171 -16.45 -2.26 5.98
N ASP A 172 -16.85 -3.50 6.26
CA ASP A 172 -16.07 -4.52 6.96
C ASP A 172 -15.25 -5.43 6.03
N LEU A 173 -15.34 -5.24 4.71
CA LEU A 173 -14.57 -5.98 3.71
C LEU A 173 -13.13 -5.48 3.58
N ASN A 174 -12.22 -6.41 3.30
CA ASN A 174 -10.86 -6.14 2.86
C ASN A 174 -10.66 -6.61 1.41
N PHE A 175 -9.87 -5.86 0.66
CA PHE A 175 -9.46 -6.17 -0.70
C PHE A 175 -7.97 -6.51 -0.69
N ILE A 176 -7.67 -7.81 -0.66
CA ILE A 176 -6.31 -8.36 -0.66
C ILE A 176 -6.25 -9.49 -1.70
N GLU A 177 -5.48 -9.29 -2.76
CA GLU A 177 -5.14 -10.38 -3.66
C GLU A 177 -4.17 -11.34 -2.95
N HIS A 178 -4.57 -12.60 -2.81
CA HIS A 178 -3.76 -13.60 -2.12
C HIS A 178 -3.91 -15.00 -2.72
N THR A 179 -2.86 -15.80 -2.58
CA THR A 179 -2.89 -17.24 -2.87
C THR A 179 -2.30 -18.02 -1.71
N SER A 180 -2.89 -19.19 -1.44
CA SER A 180 -2.38 -20.14 -0.45
C SER A 180 -1.40 -21.16 -1.04
N ASP A 181 -1.25 -21.17 -2.37
CA ASP A 181 -0.24 -21.98 -3.05
C ASP A 181 1.12 -21.28 -2.96
N MET A 182 1.96 -21.79 -2.07
CA MET A 182 3.29 -21.23 -1.82
C MET A 182 4.35 -21.77 -2.77
N GLY A 183 4.23 -23.00 -3.27
CA GLY A 183 5.25 -23.66 -4.10
C GLY A 183 6.70 -23.31 -3.71
N TRP A 184 7.48 -22.80 -4.66
CA TRP A 184 8.86 -22.37 -4.45
C TRP A 184 9.02 -21.19 -3.46
N LYS A 185 7.98 -20.38 -3.24
CA LYS A 185 8.01 -19.21 -2.35
C LYS A 185 8.18 -19.62 -0.89
N GLU A 186 7.74 -20.81 -0.48
CA GLU A 186 7.94 -21.30 0.88
C GLU A 186 9.44 -21.39 1.22
N SER A 187 10.22 -22.03 0.35
CA SER A 187 11.67 -22.18 0.50
C SER A 187 12.40 -20.83 0.43
N MET A 188 11.93 -19.90 -0.41
CA MET A 188 12.60 -18.61 -0.63
C MET A 188 12.14 -17.46 0.28
N ARG A 189 10.97 -17.55 0.92
CA ARG A 189 10.38 -16.45 1.70
C ARG A 189 9.90 -16.83 3.10
N ALA A 190 9.44 -18.06 3.31
CA ALA A 190 8.94 -18.48 4.63
C ALA A 190 10.05 -19.06 5.51
N ARG A 191 10.91 -19.91 4.94
CA ARG A 191 12.00 -20.58 5.66
C ARG A 191 13.26 -19.75 5.93
N PRO A 192 13.67 -18.77 5.11
CA PRO A 192 14.88 -18.02 5.38
C PRO A 192 14.75 -17.15 6.64
N VAL A 193 15.86 -16.99 7.36
CA VAL A 193 16.01 -15.97 8.39
C VAL A 193 16.74 -14.78 7.76
N ILE A 194 16.13 -13.60 7.83
CA ILE A 194 16.66 -12.37 7.27
C ILE A 194 16.87 -11.35 8.38
N VAL A 195 17.94 -10.58 8.26
CA VAL A 195 18.21 -9.40 9.09
C VAL A 195 18.10 -8.18 8.18
N ASP A 196 17.35 -7.19 8.64
CA ASP A 196 17.19 -5.91 7.96
C ASP A 196 18.02 -4.86 8.69
N PRO A 197 19.20 -4.47 8.16
CA PRO A 197 20.08 -3.53 8.83
C PRO A 197 19.42 -2.17 9.06
N ALA A 198 18.46 -1.79 8.22
CA ALA A 198 17.74 -0.51 8.35
C ALA A 198 16.86 -0.42 9.60
N LEU A 199 16.68 -1.51 10.37
CA LEU A 199 16.03 -1.46 11.68
C LEU A 199 16.91 -0.85 12.78
N TYR A 200 18.23 -0.90 12.65
CA TYR A 200 19.16 -0.46 13.71
C TYR A 200 20.39 0.32 13.21
N MET A 201 20.60 0.40 11.89
CA MET A 201 21.67 1.17 11.25
C MET A 201 21.09 2.30 10.39
N LEU A 202 21.84 3.40 10.30
CA LEU A 202 21.46 4.56 9.46
C LEU A 202 21.91 4.42 8.00
N ASN A 203 22.84 3.49 7.71
CA ASN A 203 23.32 3.24 6.36
C ASN A 203 22.47 2.15 5.70
N LYS A 204 21.92 2.47 4.52
CA LYS A 204 21.17 1.49 3.73
C LYS A 204 22.10 0.38 3.27
N SER A 205 21.66 -0.86 3.46
CA SER A 205 22.31 -2.04 2.93
C SER A 205 21.26 -3.08 2.58
N ASP A 206 21.64 -4.03 1.73
CA ASP A 206 20.76 -5.11 1.34
C ASP A 206 20.40 -6.01 2.52
N LEU A 207 19.29 -6.71 2.39
CA LEU A 207 18.87 -7.70 3.37
C LEU A 207 19.92 -8.79 3.54
N LEU A 208 20.39 -8.95 4.77
CA LEU A 208 21.31 -10.01 5.11
C LEU A 208 20.54 -11.31 5.29
N ARG A 209 20.82 -12.29 4.43
CA ARG A 209 20.25 -13.63 4.53
C ARG A 209 21.18 -14.52 5.33
N LEU A 210 20.69 -15.07 6.43
CA LEU A 210 21.46 -16.02 7.22
C LEU A 210 21.41 -17.40 6.56
N PRO A 211 22.47 -18.22 6.70
CA PRO A 211 22.47 -19.59 6.19
C PRO A 211 21.44 -20.48 6.90
N LEU A 212 21.08 -20.14 8.15
CA LEU A 212 20.09 -20.85 8.93
C LEU A 212 18.68 -20.69 8.33
N ARG A 213 17.93 -21.80 8.31
CA ARG A 213 16.52 -21.83 7.92
C ARG A 213 15.66 -22.24 9.11
N ARG A 214 14.49 -21.64 9.21
CA ARG A 214 13.46 -21.98 10.19
C ARG A 214 12.38 -22.89 9.59
N SER A 215 11.66 -23.60 10.45
CA SER A 215 10.42 -24.29 10.07
C SER A 215 9.31 -23.29 9.75
N VAL A 216 8.34 -23.74 8.94
CA VAL A 216 7.14 -22.95 8.65
C VAL A 216 6.26 -22.93 9.91
N PRO A 217 5.70 -21.77 10.29
CA PRO A 217 4.78 -21.70 11.42
C PRO A 217 3.58 -22.64 11.24
N THR A 218 3.23 -23.38 12.29
CA THR A 218 2.07 -24.29 12.30
C THR A 218 0.81 -23.67 12.92
N ALA A 219 0.95 -22.58 13.67
CA ALA A 219 -0.16 -21.91 14.35
C ALA A 219 -1.12 -21.17 13.38
N PHE A 220 -0.69 -20.90 12.14
CA PHE A 220 -1.50 -20.21 11.15
C PHE A 220 -1.06 -20.59 9.73
N LYS A 221 -1.98 -20.47 8.77
CA LYS A 221 -1.69 -20.68 7.35
C LYS A 221 -1.02 -19.44 6.76
N LEU A 222 0.06 -19.64 6.02
CA LEU A 222 0.69 -18.57 5.24
C LEU A 222 -0.01 -18.40 3.90
N PHE A 223 -0.20 -17.13 3.52
CA PHE A 223 -0.69 -16.72 2.22
C PHE A 223 0.35 -15.80 1.58
N THR A 224 0.48 -15.86 0.26
CA THR A 224 1.29 -14.90 -0.50
C THR A 224 0.38 -13.93 -1.21
N ALA A 225 0.62 -12.64 -1.02
CA ALA A 225 -0.13 -11.58 -1.67
C ALA A 225 0.72 -10.91 -2.75
N VAL A 226 0.06 -10.38 -3.77
CA VAL A 226 0.69 -9.47 -4.73
C VAL A 226 0.89 -8.12 -4.06
N ARG A 227 1.96 -7.42 -4.44
CA ARG A 227 2.34 -6.13 -3.83
C ARG A 227 1.37 -4.98 -4.17
N GLY A 228 0.37 -5.22 -5.03
CA GLY A 228 -0.62 -4.23 -5.44
C GLY A 228 -1.41 -3.69 -4.24
N GLY A 229 -1.89 -2.45 -4.36
CA GLY A 229 -2.53 -1.70 -3.28
C GLY A 229 -3.54 -2.53 -2.50
N VAL A 230 -3.36 -2.58 -1.18
CA VAL A 230 -4.22 -3.33 -0.28
C VAL A 230 -5.28 -2.39 0.28
N GLY A 231 -6.56 -2.74 0.16
CA GLY A 231 -7.66 -2.04 0.80
C GLY A 231 -8.05 -2.71 2.12
N LEU A 232 -7.66 -2.15 3.27
CA LEU A 232 -7.98 -2.71 4.59
C LEU A 232 -9.06 -1.93 5.30
N SER A 233 -10.12 -2.60 5.75
CA SER A 233 -11.17 -2.03 6.58
C SER A 233 -10.62 -1.56 7.92
N ARG A 234 -10.98 -0.35 8.32
CA ARG A 234 -10.59 0.22 9.60
C ARG A 234 -11.06 -0.60 10.80
N SER A 235 -12.24 -1.20 10.74
CA SER A 235 -12.80 -1.97 11.86
C SER A 235 -11.84 -3.09 12.30
N GLN A 236 -11.08 -3.64 11.35
CA GLN A 236 -10.09 -4.68 11.59
C GLN A 236 -8.72 -4.09 11.93
N GLU A 237 -8.29 -3.04 11.23
CA GLU A 237 -7.01 -2.37 11.47
C GLU A 237 -6.95 -1.74 12.87
N SER A 238 -8.04 -1.09 13.30
CA SER A 238 -8.18 -0.52 14.64
C SER A 238 -8.13 -1.59 15.73
N LYS A 239 -8.83 -2.73 15.56
CA LYS A 239 -8.74 -3.86 16.51
C LYS A 239 -7.33 -4.42 16.59
N ARG A 240 -6.65 -4.59 15.45
CA ARG A 240 -5.31 -5.16 15.36
C ARG A 240 -4.25 -4.24 15.98
N LEU A 241 -4.32 -2.95 15.67
CA LEU A 241 -3.40 -1.96 16.19
C LEU A 241 -3.69 -1.61 17.65
N SER A 242 -4.96 -1.49 18.08
CA SER A 242 -5.31 -1.27 19.49
C SER A 242 -4.82 -2.42 20.39
N ARG A 243 -4.96 -3.68 19.95
CA ARG A 243 -4.43 -4.83 20.69
C ARG A 243 -2.91 -4.79 20.85
N LYS A 244 -2.18 -4.40 19.80
CA LYS A 244 -0.72 -4.23 19.88
C LYS A 244 -0.31 -2.98 20.67
N TRP A 245 -0.96 -1.84 20.45
CA TRP A 245 -0.63 -0.58 21.11
C TRP A 245 -0.96 -0.59 22.60
N GLY A 246 -2.05 -1.25 23.02
CA GLY A 246 -2.36 -1.45 24.45
C GLY A 246 -1.27 -2.23 25.20
N GLU A 247 -0.61 -3.19 24.54
CA GLU A 247 0.56 -3.88 25.08
C GLU A 247 1.83 -3.01 25.10
N TRP A 248 1.96 -2.07 24.16
CA TRP A 248 3.12 -1.18 24.02
C TRP A 248 3.05 0.07 24.92
N ASP A 249 1.85 0.61 25.19
CA ASP A 249 1.66 1.87 25.91
C ASP A 249 1.64 1.72 27.45
N SER A 250 1.80 0.48 27.94
CA SER A 250 1.89 0.15 29.35
C SER A 250 2.99 0.99 30.04
N PRO A 251 2.69 1.73 31.14
CA PRO A 251 3.59 2.73 31.73
C PRO A 251 5.01 2.24 32.08
N GLY A 252 5.19 0.93 32.30
CA GLY A 252 6.49 0.33 32.65
C GLY A 252 7.45 0.13 31.46
N ARG A 253 6.96 -0.19 30.26
CA ARG A 253 7.84 -0.57 29.13
C ARG A 253 8.34 0.62 28.30
N ARG A 254 7.65 1.76 28.38
CA ARG A 254 8.02 3.00 27.68
C ARG A 254 9.36 3.59 28.16
N LYS A 255 9.67 3.43 29.45
CA LYS A 255 10.94 3.87 30.06
C LYS A 255 12.08 2.90 29.81
N ASP A 256 11.82 1.60 29.81
CA ASP A 256 12.84 0.57 29.63
C ASP A 256 13.45 0.55 28.21
N TRP A 257 12.67 0.84 27.18
CA TRP A 257 13.16 0.84 25.80
C TRP A 257 14.03 2.05 25.45
N MET A 258 13.68 3.25 25.93
CA MET A 258 14.53 4.45 25.73
C MET A 258 15.86 4.33 26.50
N ALA A 259 15.89 3.57 27.58
CA ALA A 259 17.08 3.40 28.42
C ALA A 259 18.04 2.30 27.94
N ARG A 260 17.57 1.25 27.24
CA ARG A 260 18.38 0.02 27.05
C ARG A 260 18.98 -0.20 25.66
N GLY A 261 18.51 0.49 24.61
CA GLY A 261 18.97 0.20 23.24
C GLY A 261 18.76 -1.28 22.84
N PRO A 262 19.13 -1.68 21.60
CA PRO A 262 18.85 -3.04 21.12
C PRO A 262 19.87 -4.04 21.70
N ARG A 263 19.66 -4.50 22.94
CA ARG A 263 20.42 -5.59 23.58
C ARG A 263 19.51 -6.60 24.29
N GLY A 264 18.40 -6.98 23.69
CA GLY A 264 17.43 -7.86 24.34
C GLY A 264 16.70 -8.77 23.37
N TRP A 265 17.44 -9.62 22.67
CA TRP A 265 16.92 -10.81 21.98
C TRP A 265 17.89 -11.98 22.20
N GLU A 266 18.12 -12.32 23.47
CA GLU A 266 18.56 -13.66 23.87
C GLU A 266 17.53 -14.15 24.89
N GLY A 267 16.83 -15.23 24.52
CA GLY A 267 15.72 -15.84 25.22
C GLY A 267 15.04 -16.86 24.33
#